data_AF-A0A3E0JEG5-F1
#
_entry.id   AF-A0A3E0JEG5-F1
#
_cell.length_a   1.000
_cell.length_b   1.000
_cell.length_c   1.000
_cell.angle_alpha   90.00
_cell.angle_beta   90.00
_cell.angle_gamma   90.00
#
_symmetry.space_group_name_H-M   'P 1'
#
loop_
_entity.id
_entity.type
_entity.pdbx_description
1 polymer ?
#
loop_
_entity_poly.entity_id
_entity_poly.type
_entity_poly.pdbx_seq_one_letter_code
_entity_poly.pdbx_strand_id
1 'polypeptide(L)'
;MSEEMLNKVRRVLLYIAFLMAAFFLSYFLAYPLGYFPLGYEVVEKQENAVVVQSLNMWGFEEERVTYQPPEGYEWRTEALADRIDGQAMEYHLFFTSIMVAIFWLGVEVLQGKSLKKVLVLSSFYVFVSGLSLIQHLGDIKGILEGAFY
;
A
#
# COMPACT_ATOMS: atom_id res chain seq x y z
N MET A 1 -17.20 -1.86 39.10
CA MET A 1 -17.34 -1.50 37.68
C MET A 1 -18.67 -2.08 37.20
N SER A 2 -19.57 -1.31 36.58
CA SER A 2 -20.84 -1.86 36.10
C SER A 2 -20.62 -2.80 34.91
N GLU A 3 -21.48 -3.80 34.73
CA GLU A 3 -21.40 -4.74 33.60
C GLU A 3 -21.45 -4.03 32.24
N GLU A 4 -22.22 -2.95 32.16
CA GLU A 4 -22.30 -2.12 30.96
C GLU A 4 -20.94 -1.47 30.63
N MET A 5 -20.22 -0.99 31.65
CA MET A 5 -18.90 -0.41 31.47
C MET A 5 -17.87 -1.48 31.05
N LEU A 6 -17.93 -2.68 31.64
CA LEU A 6 -17.11 -3.84 31.25
C LEU A 6 -17.31 -4.21 29.77
N ASN A 7 -18.57 -4.28 29.32
CA ASN A 7 -18.89 -4.63 27.93
C ASN A 7 -18.41 -3.56 26.94
N LYS A 8 -18.51 -2.28 27.32
CA LYS A 8 -17.99 -1.18 26.49
C LYS A 8 -16.47 -1.23 26.36
N VAL A 9 -15.75 -1.45 27.47
CA VAL A 9 -14.28 -1.60 27.47
C VAL A 9 -13.86 -2.80 26.62
N ARG A 10 -14.50 -3.96 26.80
CA ARG A 10 -14.22 -5.16 25.99
C ARG A 10 -14.37 -4.88 24.49
N ARG A 11 -15.43 -4.18 24.10
CA ARG A 11 -15.67 -3.83 22.69
C ARG A 11 -14.56 -2.93 22.13
N VAL A 12 -14.15 -1.91 22.87
CA VAL A 12 -13.06 -1.02 22.45
C VAL A 12 -11.74 -1.78 22.33
N LEU A 13 -11.42 -2.66 23.29
CA LEU A 13 -10.22 -3.49 23.23
C LEU A 13 -10.20 -4.42 22.02
N LEU A 14 -11.35 -5.04 21.68
CA LEU A 14 -11.47 -5.85 20.48
C LEU A 14 -11.25 -5.03 19.20
N TYR A 15 -11.72 -3.78 19.17
CA TYR A 15 -11.50 -2.90 18.03
C TYR A 15 -10.02 -2.56 17.88
N ILE A 16 -9.35 -2.21 18.97
CA ILE A 16 -7.90 -1.94 18.97
C ILE A 16 -7.12 -3.18 18.52
N ALA A 17 -7.45 -4.36 19.06
CA ALA A 17 -6.81 -5.61 18.68
C ALA A 17 -6.99 -5.91 17.18
N PHE A 18 -8.18 -5.67 16.63
CA PHE A 18 -8.42 -5.82 15.20
C PHE A 18 -7.59 -4.83 14.37
N LEU A 19 -7.57 -3.55 14.75
CA LEU A 19 -6.79 -2.53 14.04
C LEU A 19 -5.29 -2.89 14.04
N MET A 20 -4.76 -3.37 15.17
CA MET A 20 -3.40 -3.87 15.26
C MET A 20 -3.20 -5.07 14.33
N ALA A 21 -4.09 -6.06 14.35
CA ALA A 21 -3.99 -7.23 13.48
C ALA A 21 -4.03 -6.85 11.99
N ALA A 22 -4.92 -5.94 11.60
CA ALA A 22 -5.00 -5.41 10.23
C ALA A 22 -3.69 -4.73 9.81
N PHE A 23 -3.12 -3.89 10.68
CA PHE A 23 -1.85 -3.22 10.44
C PHE A 23 -0.69 -4.23 10.32
N PHE A 24 -0.63 -5.23 11.20
CA PHE A 24 0.41 -6.27 11.16
C PHE A 24 0.30 -7.16 9.93
N LEU A 25 -0.91 -7.62 9.58
CA LEU A 25 -1.11 -8.44 8.37
C LEU A 25 -0.73 -7.66 7.11
N SER A 26 -1.11 -6.39 7.05
CA SER A 26 -0.76 -5.52 5.94
C SER A 26 0.75 -5.26 5.87
N TYR A 27 1.42 -5.13 7.01
CA TYR A 27 2.88 -5.07 7.09
C TYR A 27 3.52 -6.36 6.54
N PHE A 28 3.02 -7.53 6.93
CA PHE A 28 3.52 -8.82 6.46
C PHE A 28 3.39 -8.99 4.94
N LEU A 29 2.27 -8.54 4.36
CA LEU A 29 2.07 -8.55 2.91
C LEU A 29 3.06 -7.62 2.21
N ALA A 30 3.18 -6.38 2.67
CA ALA A 30 4.01 -5.38 1.99
C ALA A 30 5.51 -5.64 2.17
N TYR A 31 5.99 -5.89 3.38
CA TYR A 31 7.42 -5.91 3.66
C TYR A 31 8.04 -7.32 3.53
N PRO A 32 7.79 -8.29 4.43
CA PRO A 32 8.34 -9.65 4.30
C PRO A 32 8.00 -10.38 3.01
N LEU A 33 6.76 -10.27 2.52
CA LEU A 33 6.33 -10.98 1.31
C LEU A 33 6.61 -10.20 0.03
N GLY A 34 6.99 -8.91 0.12
CA GLY A 34 7.20 -8.06 -1.05
C GLY A 34 5.99 -8.01 -1.98
N TYR A 35 4.77 -8.14 -1.44
CA TYR A 35 3.57 -8.28 -2.27
C TYR A 35 3.12 -6.91 -2.81
N PHE A 36 3.63 -6.56 -3.99
CA PHE A 36 3.42 -5.29 -4.66
C PHE A 36 2.72 -5.51 -6.01
N PRO A 37 1.42 -5.82 -6.05
CA PRO A 37 0.71 -6.05 -7.31
C PRO A 37 0.67 -4.77 -8.16
N LEU A 38 1.18 -4.79 -9.39
CA LEU A 38 1.45 -3.59 -10.23
C LEU A 38 2.65 -2.75 -9.78
N GLY A 39 3.46 -3.26 -8.85
CA GLY A 39 4.66 -2.62 -8.34
C GLY A 39 5.89 -2.87 -9.20
N TYR A 40 7.04 -2.50 -8.63
CA TYR A 40 8.34 -2.58 -9.29
C TYR A 40 9.37 -3.18 -8.34
N GLU A 41 10.40 -3.83 -8.84
CA GLU A 41 11.49 -4.38 -8.04
C GLU A 41 12.83 -4.02 -8.66
N VAL A 42 13.79 -3.58 -7.83
CA VAL A 42 15.16 -3.35 -8.29
C VAL A 42 15.88 -4.70 -8.34
N VAL A 43 16.20 -5.17 -9.54
CA VAL A 43 16.91 -6.44 -9.75
C VAL A 43 18.42 -6.25 -9.74
N GLU A 44 18.88 -5.13 -10.30
CA GLU A 44 20.31 -4.83 -10.41
C GLU A 44 20.55 -3.32 -10.29
N LYS A 45 21.52 -2.92 -9.47
CA LYS A 45 21.99 -1.53 -9.36
C LYS A 45 23.45 -1.46 -9.80
N GLN A 46 23.70 -0.70 -10.86
CA GLN A 46 25.04 -0.35 -11.34
C GLN A 46 25.31 1.14 -11.05
N GLU A 47 26.56 1.61 -11.22
CA GLU A 47 26.92 3.01 -10.91
C GLU A 47 26.04 4.03 -11.65
N ASN A 48 25.69 3.76 -12.93
CA ASN A 48 24.94 4.69 -13.79
C ASN A 48 23.71 4.05 -14.45
N ALA A 49 23.22 2.93 -13.92
CA ALA A 49 22.04 2.26 -14.45
C ALA A 49 21.34 1.44 -13.36
N VAL A 50 20.03 1.28 -13.49
CA VAL A 50 19.25 0.37 -12.65
C VAL A 50 18.35 -0.49 -13.52
N VAL A 51 18.35 -1.80 -13.25
CA VAL A 51 17.45 -2.76 -13.89
C VAL A 51 16.26 -2.96 -12.96
N VAL A 52 15.09 -2.60 -13.47
CA VAL A 52 13.82 -2.66 -12.75
C VAL A 52 12.93 -3.74 -13.37
N GLN A 53 12.33 -4.57 -12.54
CA GLN A 53 11.33 -5.56 -12.91
C GLN A 53 9.94 -5.02 -12.56
N SER A 54 9.07 -4.85 -13.54
CA SER A 54 7.64 -4.58 -13.28
C SER A 54 6.93 -5.87 -12.89
N LEU A 55 5.90 -5.71 -12.07
CA LEU A 55 5.04 -6.79 -11.59
C LEU A 55 3.63 -6.60 -12.14
N ASN A 56 2.96 -7.71 -12.47
CA ASN A 56 1.56 -7.67 -12.88
C ASN A 56 0.60 -7.52 -11.69
N MET A 57 -0.70 -7.54 -11.96
CA MET A 57 -1.76 -7.38 -10.93
C MET A 57 -1.78 -8.46 -9.84
N TRP A 58 -1.07 -9.57 -10.05
CA TRP A 58 -0.91 -10.67 -9.08
C TRP A 58 0.45 -10.63 -8.37
N GLY A 59 1.29 -9.64 -8.67
CA GLY A 59 2.64 -9.52 -8.10
C GLY A 59 3.68 -10.42 -8.76
N PHE A 60 3.40 -10.98 -9.95
CA PHE A 60 4.39 -11.77 -10.70
C PHE A 60 5.17 -10.91 -11.69
N GLU A 61 6.41 -11.30 -11.95
CA GLU A 61 7.30 -10.68 -12.93
C GLU A 61 6.61 -10.53 -14.31
N GLU A 62 6.67 -9.33 -14.87
CA GLU A 62 6.10 -9.00 -16.17
C GLU A 62 7.18 -8.53 -17.16
N GLU A 63 7.77 -7.35 -16.95
CA GLU A 63 8.75 -6.75 -17.86
C GLU A 63 10.01 -6.27 -17.14
N ARG A 64 11.18 -6.46 -17.77
CA ARG A 64 12.45 -5.87 -17.31
C ARG A 64 12.77 -4.61 -18.09
N VAL A 65 12.95 -3.52 -17.37
CA VAL A 65 13.29 -2.21 -17.90
C VAL A 65 14.67 -1.82 -17.38
N THR A 66 15.61 -1.56 -18.29
CA THR A 66 16.90 -0.96 -17.93
C THR A 66 16.76 0.55 -18.01
N TYR A 67 16.89 1.22 -16.88
CA TYR A 67 16.90 2.67 -16.81
C TYR A 67 18.33 3.18 -16.72
N GLN A 68 18.71 4.03 -17.67
CA GLN A 68 19.97 4.75 -17.68
C GLN A 68 19.67 6.24 -17.81
N PRO A 69 19.95 7.06 -16.79
CA PRO A 69 19.68 8.49 -16.87
C PRO A 69 20.63 9.16 -17.87
N PRO A 70 20.23 10.32 -18.43
CA PRO A 70 21.12 11.18 -19.20
C PRO A 70 22.27 11.72 -18.34
N GLU A 71 23.38 12.08 -18.99
CA GLU A 71 24.56 12.66 -18.33
C GLU A 71 24.18 13.91 -17.50
N GLY A 72 24.70 13.98 -16.27
CA GLY A 72 24.36 15.03 -15.29
C GLY A 72 23.11 14.76 -14.46
N TYR A 73 22.41 13.64 -14.70
CA TYR A 73 21.24 13.20 -13.93
C TYR A 73 21.42 11.83 -13.28
N GLU A 74 22.66 11.44 -12.99
CA GLU A 74 23.02 10.15 -12.38
C GLU A 74 22.29 9.91 -11.05
N TRP A 75 22.02 10.99 -10.31
CA TRP A 75 21.24 10.99 -9.06
C TRP A 75 19.82 10.40 -9.23
N ARG A 76 19.26 10.40 -10.44
CA ARG A 76 17.91 9.85 -10.72
C ARG A 76 17.88 8.33 -10.59
N THR A 77 18.98 7.64 -10.81
CA THR A 77 19.09 6.19 -10.57
C THR A 77 18.82 5.86 -9.10
N GLU A 78 19.41 6.65 -8.20
CA GLU A 78 19.28 6.47 -6.76
C GLU A 78 17.89 6.90 -6.27
N ALA A 79 17.39 8.04 -6.76
CA ALA A 79 16.03 8.49 -6.48
C ALA A 79 14.96 7.49 -6.94
N LEU A 80 15.17 6.82 -8.08
CA LEU A 80 14.27 5.77 -8.57
C LEU A 80 14.29 4.55 -7.64
N ALA A 81 15.48 4.08 -7.23
CA ALA A 81 15.61 2.97 -6.30
C ALA A 81 14.94 3.28 -4.95
N ASP A 82 15.21 4.45 -4.36
CA ASP A 82 14.58 4.90 -3.12
C ASP A 82 13.05 4.95 -3.23
N ARG A 83 12.55 5.35 -4.40
CA ARG A 83 11.11 5.43 -4.64
C ARG A 83 10.47 4.05 -4.79
N ILE A 84 11.16 3.11 -5.44
CA ILE A 84 10.73 1.70 -5.52
C ILE A 84 10.70 1.11 -4.11
N ASP A 85 11.73 1.32 -3.29
CA ASP A 85 11.77 0.87 -1.89
C ASP A 85 10.62 1.49 -1.05
N GLY A 86 10.27 2.74 -1.32
CA GLY A 86 9.16 3.44 -0.68
C GLY A 86 7.77 2.88 -0.97
N GLN A 87 7.59 2.09 -2.04
CA GLN A 87 6.27 1.57 -2.42
C GLN A 87 5.65 0.68 -1.33
N ALA A 88 6.48 0.01 -0.52
CA ALA A 88 6.01 -0.89 0.53
C ALA A 88 5.14 -0.16 1.56
N MET A 89 5.45 1.11 1.86
CA MET A 89 4.64 1.93 2.73
C MET A 89 3.26 2.22 2.11
N GLU A 90 3.22 2.55 0.82
CA GLU A 90 1.97 2.84 0.11
C GLU A 90 1.06 1.60 0.08
N TYR A 91 1.61 0.43 -0.22
CA TYR A 91 0.88 -0.84 -0.16
C TYR A 91 0.44 -1.19 1.26
N HIS A 92 1.28 -0.94 2.27
CA HIS A 92 0.93 -1.17 3.67
C HIS A 92 -0.29 -0.32 4.07
N LEU A 93 -0.30 0.96 3.73
CA LEU A 93 -1.42 1.86 3.98
C LEU A 93 -2.69 1.42 3.22
N PHE A 94 -2.55 1.03 1.96
CA PHE A 94 -3.65 0.56 1.13
C PHE A 94 -4.28 -0.74 1.65
N PHE A 95 -3.48 -1.75 1.98
CA PHE A 95 -4.01 -2.99 2.55
C PHE A 95 -4.62 -2.76 3.93
N THR A 96 -4.02 -1.90 4.75
CA THR A 96 -4.58 -1.56 6.06
C THR A 96 -5.96 -0.91 5.89
N SER A 97 -6.12 0.02 4.94
CA SER A 97 -7.40 0.71 4.72
C SER A 97 -8.50 -0.27 4.26
N ILE A 98 -8.16 -1.24 3.41
CA ILE A 98 -9.08 -2.32 2.98
C ILE A 98 -9.49 -3.18 4.17
N MET A 99 -8.54 -3.65 4.99
CA MET A 99 -8.87 -4.50 6.14
C MET A 99 -9.73 -3.76 7.16
N VAL A 100 -9.44 -2.48 7.40
CA VAL A 100 -10.26 -1.61 8.26
C VAL A 100 -11.66 -1.41 7.69
N ALA A 101 -11.80 -1.21 6.37
CA ALA A 101 -13.09 -1.12 5.69
C ALA A 101 -13.94 -2.38 5.90
N ILE A 102 -13.35 -3.56 5.66
CA ILE A 102 -14.02 -4.87 5.84
C ILE A 102 -14.49 -5.02 7.29
N PHE A 103 -13.66 -4.64 8.25
CA PHE A 103 -14.01 -4.72 9.67
C PHE A 103 -15.18 -3.84 10.05
N TRP A 104 -15.16 -2.56 9.67
CA TRP A 104 -16.27 -1.66 9.98
C TRP A 104 -17.56 -2.13 9.36
N LEU A 105 -17.52 -2.65 8.13
CA LEU A 105 -18.68 -3.25 7.49
C LEU A 105 -19.20 -4.45 8.29
N GLY A 106 -18.33 -5.37 8.70
CA GLY A 106 -18.70 -6.50 9.54
C GLY A 106 -19.34 -6.08 10.87
N VAL A 107 -18.79 -5.06 11.52
CA VAL A 107 -19.32 -4.52 12.78
C VAL A 107 -20.73 -3.95 12.62
N GLU A 108 -20.99 -3.15 11.57
CA GLU A 108 -22.32 -2.59 11.34
C GLU A 108 -23.35 -3.67 10.95
N VAL A 109 -22.93 -4.68 10.16
CA VAL A 109 -23.77 -5.84 9.84
C VAL A 109 -24.19 -6.57 11.12
N LEU A 110 -23.24 -6.86 12.02
CA LEU A 110 -23.51 -7.53 13.29
C LEU A 110 -24.41 -6.69 14.23
N GLN A 111 -24.40 -5.37 14.08
CA GLN A 111 -25.22 -4.46 14.87
C GLN A 111 -26.59 -4.17 14.23
N GLY A 112 -26.88 -4.71 13.03
CA GLY A 112 -28.14 -4.46 12.31
C GLY A 112 -28.34 -3.00 11.92
N LYS A 113 -27.24 -2.24 11.78
CA LYS A 113 -27.27 -0.80 11.51
C LYS A 113 -27.16 -0.51 10.01
N SER A 114 -27.45 0.74 9.65
CA SER A 114 -27.38 1.20 8.26
C SER A 114 -25.95 1.20 7.73
N LEU A 115 -25.68 0.40 6.71
CA LEU A 115 -24.37 0.29 6.08
C LEU A 115 -23.96 1.55 5.28
N LYS A 116 -24.90 2.44 4.96
CA LYS A 116 -24.65 3.59 4.06
C LYS A 116 -23.49 4.45 4.53
N LYS A 117 -23.47 4.80 5.83
CA LYS A 117 -22.43 5.66 6.40
C LYS A 117 -21.06 5.01 6.36
N VAL A 118 -21.00 3.74 6.73
CA VAL A 118 -19.73 2.99 6.76
C VAL A 118 -19.23 2.70 5.35
N LEU A 119 -20.11 2.43 4.39
CA LEU A 119 -19.71 2.27 2.98
C LEU A 119 -19.08 3.56 2.46
N VAL A 120 -19.73 4.72 2.63
CA VAL A 120 -19.17 6.00 2.14
C VAL A 120 -17.82 6.29 2.80
N LEU A 121 -17.74 6.16 4.13
CA LEU A 121 -16.52 6.47 4.86
C LEU A 121 -15.37 5.49 4.55
N SER A 122 -15.68 4.20 4.49
CA SER A 122 -14.69 3.16 4.18
C SER A 122 -14.20 3.28 2.73
N SER A 123 -15.10 3.51 1.78
CA SER A 123 -14.73 3.77 0.39
C SER A 123 -13.87 5.02 0.26
N PHE A 124 -14.14 6.08 1.03
CA PHE A 124 -13.30 7.27 1.04
C PHE A 124 -11.87 6.97 1.51
N TYR A 125 -11.70 6.24 2.62
CA TYR A 125 -10.35 5.88 3.11
C TYR A 125 -9.59 4.99 2.13
N VAL A 126 -10.25 3.96 1.59
CA VAL A 126 -9.66 3.08 0.57
C VAL A 126 -9.28 3.90 -0.66
N PHE A 127 -10.18 4.78 -1.12
CA PHE A 127 -9.93 5.65 -2.27
C PHE A 127 -8.72 6.56 -2.05
N VAL A 128 -8.61 7.23 -0.90
CA VAL A 128 -7.47 8.11 -0.60
C VAL A 128 -6.16 7.34 -0.59
N SER A 129 -6.11 6.19 0.09
CA SER A 129 -4.89 5.35 0.10
C SER A 129 -4.57 4.76 -1.28
N GLY A 130 -5.59 4.37 -2.05
CA GLY A 130 -5.41 3.84 -3.40
C GLY A 130 -4.96 4.92 -4.39
N LEU A 131 -5.43 6.16 -4.23
CA LEU A 131 -4.97 7.29 -5.02
C LEU A 131 -3.50 7.61 -4.74
N SER A 132 -3.08 7.61 -3.46
CA SER A 132 -1.69 7.76 -3.05
C SER A 132 -0.80 6.70 -3.71
N LEU A 133 -1.21 5.43 -3.63
CA LEU A 133 -0.51 4.31 -4.25
C LEU A 133 -0.41 4.47 -5.78
N ILE A 134 -1.53 4.79 -6.46
CA ILE A 134 -1.56 4.97 -7.91
C ILE A 134 -0.64 6.12 -8.34
N GLN A 135 -0.64 7.23 -7.60
CA GLN A 135 0.27 8.35 -7.87
C GLN A 135 1.73 7.92 -7.72
N HIS A 136 2.05 7.20 -6.65
CA HIS A 136 3.41 6.70 -6.42
C HIS A 136 3.89 5.77 -7.54
N LEU A 137 3.06 4.82 -7.95
CA LEU A 137 3.35 3.92 -9.08
C LEU A 137 3.45 4.66 -10.41
N GLY A 138 2.59 5.66 -10.63
CA GLY A 138 2.61 6.52 -11.80
C GLY A 138 3.89 7.34 -11.91
N ASP A 139 4.40 7.84 -10.78
CA ASP A 139 5.67 8.57 -10.74
C ASP A 139 6.86 7.67 -11.08
N ILE A 140 6.91 6.44 -10.54
CA ILE A 140 7.93 5.44 -10.91
C ILE A 140 7.87 5.15 -12.41
N LYS A 141 6.67 4.88 -12.93
CA LYS A 141 6.45 4.62 -14.36
C LYS A 141 6.91 5.80 -15.22
N GLY A 142 6.55 7.02 -14.83
CA GLY A 142 6.94 8.24 -15.54
C GLY A 142 8.45 8.45 -15.58
N ILE A 143 9.18 8.07 -14.53
CA ILE A 143 10.65 8.10 -14.53
C ILE A 143 11.21 7.08 -15.53
N LEU A 144 10.69 5.85 -15.51
CA LEU A 144 11.12 4.77 -16.40
C LEU A 144 10.87 5.08 -17.88
N GLU A 145 9.73 5.70 -18.21
CA GLU A 145 9.37 6.10 -19.58
C GLU A 145 10.03 7.41 -20.03
N GLY A 146 10.77 8.09 -19.14
CA GLY A 146 11.40 9.37 -19.43
C GLY A 146 10.41 10.55 -19.50
N ALA A 147 9.21 10.45 -18.91
CA ALA A 147 8.27 11.57 -18.87
C ALA A 147 8.82 12.78 -18.07
N PHE A 148 9.81 12.55 -17.21
CA PHE A 148 10.57 13.59 -16.54
C PHE A 148 11.93 13.78 -17.24
N TYR A 149 11.96 14.35 -18.46
CA TYR A 149 13.21 14.90 -19.02
C TYR A 149 13.41 16.31 -18.49
#